data_AF-A0A7J9KNU8-F1
#
_entry.id   AF-A0A7J9KNU8-F1
#
_cell.length_a   1.000
_cell.length_b   1.000
_cell.length_c   1.000
_cell.angle_alpha   90.00
_cell.angle_beta   90.00
_cell.angle_gamma   90.00
#
_symmetry.space_group_name_H-M   'P 1'
#
loop_
_entity.id
_entity.type
_entity.pdbx_description
1 polymer ?
#
loop_
_entity_poly.entity_id
_entity_poly.type
_entity_poly.pdbx_seq_one_letter_code
_entity_poly.pdbx_strand_id
1 'polypeptide(L)'
;MTTSAVSIEKETVISERPHTFLRQTDGEDNGSIRSRFQSMILEMQESVCGALEALDGAGKFKEDAWTRPGGGGGISRVLQDGAVFEKAGVNISVVYGVMPPEAYRAAKASAADQKSGPVPFFAAGISSVIHQLLLFLSKEKMRILAIVL
;
A
#
# COMPACT_ATOMS: atom_id res chain seq x y z
N MET A 1 -15.95 21.59 18.07
CA MET A 1 -16.34 20.53 17.11
C MET A 1 -15.13 19.63 16.94
N THR A 2 -15.13 18.46 17.56
CA THR A 2 -14.04 17.48 17.45
C THR A 2 -14.14 16.80 16.10
N THR A 3 -13.17 17.07 15.23
CA THR A 3 -12.92 16.29 14.01
C THR A 3 -12.66 14.84 14.42
N SER A 4 -13.69 13.99 14.34
CA SER A 4 -13.51 12.55 14.59
C SER A 4 -12.55 12.00 13.55
N ALA A 5 -11.38 11.54 13.96
CA ALA A 5 -10.34 11.05 13.04
C ALA A 5 -10.76 9.73 12.37
N VAL A 6 -10.23 9.49 11.16
CA VAL A 6 -10.27 8.16 10.54
C VAL A 6 -9.61 7.16 11.50
N SER A 7 -10.34 6.12 11.88
CA SER A 7 -9.85 5.14 12.85
C SER A 7 -9.26 3.94 12.11
N ILE A 8 -7.93 3.79 12.19
CA ILE A 8 -7.17 2.64 11.69
C ILE A 8 -6.43 2.05 12.90
N GLU A 9 -6.53 0.74 13.09
CA GLU A 9 -5.87 0.03 14.20
C GLU A 9 -4.36 0.06 14.07
N LYS A 10 -3.61 -0.29 15.13
CA LYS A 10 -2.14 -0.31 15.10
C LYS A 10 -1.60 -1.51 14.31
N GLU A 11 -0.51 -1.30 13.56
CA GLU A 11 0.19 -2.36 12.81
C GLU A 11 1.07 -3.23 13.70
N THR A 12 1.19 -4.50 13.31
CA THR A 12 2.07 -5.48 13.91
C THR A 12 2.97 -6.07 12.83
N VAL A 13 4.28 -5.98 13.03
CA VAL A 13 5.29 -6.59 12.15
C VAL A 13 5.23 -8.10 12.29
N ILE A 14 5.34 -8.81 11.18
CA ILE A 14 5.30 -10.27 11.12
C ILE A 14 6.53 -10.80 10.39
N SER A 15 6.99 -11.98 10.81
CA SER A 15 8.20 -12.59 10.26
C SER A 15 8.00 -13.22 8.88
N GLU A 16 6.78 -13.65 8.56
CA GLU A 16 6.44 -14.28 7.28
C GLU A 16 5.22 -13.59 6.67
N ARG A 17 5.28 -13.31 5.36
CA ARG A 17 4.15 -12.70 4.66
C ARG A 17 2.98 -13.70 4.58
N PRO A 18 1.74 -13.28 4.85
CA PRO A 18 0.58 -14.13 4.66
C PRO A 18 0.30 -14.32 3.17
N HIS A 19 -0.49 -15.35 2.84
CA HIS A 19 -0.98 -15.55 1.47
C HIS A 19 -1.89 -14.40 1.00
N THR A 20 -2.60 -13.74 1.91
CA THR A 20 -3.50 -12.61 1.62
C THR A 20 -3.55 -11.62 2.78
N PHE A 21 -3.74 -10.34 2.48
CA PHE A 21 -4.02 -9.30 3.48
C PHE A 21 -5.50 -8.95 3.57
N LEU A 22 -6.35 -9.59 2.76
CA LEU A 22 -7.80 -9.42 2.82
C LEU A 22 -8.39 -10.07 4.07
N ARG A 23 -9.53 -9.54 4.53
CA ARG A 23 -10.33 -10.18 5.58
C ARG A 23 -10.89 -11.51 5.08
N GLN A 24 -11.18 -12.44 5.99
CA GLN A 24 -11.81 -13.73 5.63
C GLN A 24 -13.10 -13.54 4.81
N THR A 25 -13.93 -12.56 5.17
CA THR A 25 -15.15 -12.21 4.43
C THR A 25 -14.92 -11.79 2.97
N ASP A 26 -13.72 -11.30 2.65
CA ASP A 26 -13.33 -10.92 1.29
C ASP A 26 -12.52 -12.03 0.58
N GLY A 27 -11.97 -12.98 1.35
CA GLY A 27 -11.11 -14.07 0.88
C GLY A 27 -11.85 -15.34 0.44
N GLU A 28 -13.14 -15.47 0.77
CA GLU A 28 -13.99 -16.57 0.27
C GLU A 28 -14.35 -16.40 -1.22
N ASP A 29 -14.35 -15.16 -1.72
CA ASP A 29 -14.59 -14.84 -3.13
C ASP A 29 -13.26 -14.55 -3.86
N ASN A 30 -12.61 -15.62 -4.33
CA ASN A 30 -11.38 -15.55 -5.14
C ASN A 30 -11.54 -14.68 -6.41
N GLY A 31 -12.75 -14.34 -6.85
CA GLY A 31 -13.03 -13.50 -8.00
C GLY A 31 -13.28 -12.02 -7.69
N SER A 32 -13.32 -11.63 -6.41
CA SER A 32 -13.68 -10.26 -6.02
C SER A 32 -12.70 -9.22 -6.59
N ILE A 33 -13.19 -8.00 -6.83
CA ILE A 33 -12.34 -6.88 -7.28
C ILE A 33 -11.19 -6.65 -6.29
N ARG A 34 -11.44 -6.83 -4.99
CA ARG A 34 -10.43 -6.70 -3.93
C ARG A 34 -9.34 -7.76 -4.05
N SER A 35 -9.72 -9.02 -4.26
CA SER A 35 -8.79 -10.14 -4.49
C SER A 35 -7.92 -9.90 -5.72
N ARG A 36 -8.56 -9.60 -6.86
CA ARG A 36 -7.87 -9.34 -8.12
C ARG A 36 -6.91 -8.15 -8.03
N PHE A 37 -7.34 -7.07 -7.38
CA PHE A 37 -6.52 -5.88 -7.21
C PHE A 37 -5.33 -6.14 -6.28
N GLN A 38 -5.53 -6.89 -5.18
CA GLN A 38 -4.43 -7.29 -4.29
C GLN A 38 -3.39 -8.13 -5.04
N SER A 39 -3.80 -9.15 -5.80
CA SER A 39 -2.88 -9.97 -6.58
C SER A 39 -2.09 -9.12 -7.59
N MET A 40 -2.78 -8.22 -8.29
CA MET A 40 -2.15 -7.31 -9.25
C MET A 40 -1.08 -6.41 -8.62
N ILE A 41 -1.33 -5.81 -7.45
CA ILE A 41 -0.33 -4.95 -6.80
C ILE A 41 0.85 -5.76 -6.21
N LEU A 42 0.61 -7.00 -5.76
CA LEU A 42 1.67 -7.92 -5.31
C LEU A 42 2.60 -8.31 -6.45
N GLU A 43 2.03 -8.71 -7.59
CA GLU A 43 2.79 -9.00 -8.81
C GLU A 43 3.56 -7.77 -9.31
N MET A 44 2.95 -6.58 -9.23
CA MET A 44 3.61 -5.33 -9.61
C MET A 44 4.80 -5.01 -8.71
N GLN A 45 4.68 -5.17 -7.38
CA GLN A 45 5.81 -4.96 -6.46
C GLN A 45 6.95 -5.92 -6.77
N GLU A 46 6.65 -7.21 -7.04
CA GLU A 46 7.66 -8.20 -7.40
C GLU A 46 8.39 -7.82 -8.70
N SER A 47 7.64 -7.48 -9.74
CA SER A 47 8.17 -7.05 -11.03
C SER A 47 9.06 -5.81 -10.92
N VAL A 48 8.58 -4.77 -10.23
CA VAL A 48 9.34 -3.53 -10.03
C VAL A 48 10.60 -3.77 -9.20
N CYS A 49 10.52 -4.54 -8.12
CA CYS A 49 11.69 -4.84 -7.29
C CYS A 49 12.72 -5.64 -8.08
N GLY A 50 12.30 -6.68 -8.81
CA GLY A 50 13.19 -7.48 -9.65
C GLY A 50 13.89 -6.64 -10.74
N ALA A 51 13.17 -5.73 -11.38
CA ALA A 51 13.75 -4.82 -12.37
C ALA A 51 14.77 -3.86 -11.73
N LEU A 52 14.47 -3.30 -10.56
CA LEU A 52 15.39 -2.40 -9.85
C LEU A 52 16.64 -3.15 -9.34
N GLU A 53 16.52 -4.37 -8.83
CA GLU A 53 17.69 -5.17 -8.46
C GLU A 53 18.55 -5.55 -9.66
N ALA A 54 17.93 -5.86 -10.80
CA ALA A 54 18.66 -6.17 -12.03
C ALA A 54 19.43 -4.94 -12.57
N LEU A 55 18.85 -3.76 -12.46
CA LEU A 55 19.50 -2.50 -12.82
C LEU A 55 20.62 -2.11 -11.83
N ASP A 56 20.42 -2.37 -10.54
CA ASP A 56 21.43 -2.06 -9.52
C ASP A 56 22.62 -3.02 -9.57
N GLY A 57 22.37 -4.31 -9.78
CA GLY A 57 23.39 -5.35 -9.90
C GLY A 57 24.07 -5.77 -8.59
N ALA A 58 23.92 -5.01 -7.49
CA ALA A 58 24.54 -5.32 -6.19
C ALA A 58 23.53 -5.31 -5.02
N GLY A 59 22.68 -4.30 -4.94
CA GLY A 59 21.68 -4.11 -3.91
C GLY A 59 20.52 -5.11 -4.01
N LYS A 60 19.97 -5.49 -2.86
CA LYS A 60 18.80 -6.35 -2.72
C LYS A 60 17.74 -5.68 -1.85
N PHE A 61 16.48 -5.88 -2.19
CA PHE A 61 15.38 -5.44 -1.35
C PHE A 61 15.31 -6.30 -0.09
N LYS A 62 15.18 -5.63 1.05
CA LYS A 62 14.76 -6.24 2.31
C LYS A 62 13.26 -6.06 2.44
N GLU A 63 12.57 -7.15 2.75
CA GLU A 63 11.13 -7.19 2.90
C GLU A 63 10.75 -7.17 4.38
N ASP A 64 9.85 -6.26 4.75
CA ASP A 64 9.19 -6.20 6.04
C ASP A 64 7.68 -6.29 5.82
N ALA A 65 7.07 -7.37 6.30
CA ALA A 65 5.63 -7.57 6.25
C ALA A 65 4.97 -7.15 7.56
N TRP A 66 3.74 -6.65 7.48
CA TRP A 66 2.96 -6.28 8.65
C TRP A 66 1.46 -6.51 8.43
N THR A 67 0.72 -6.68 9.52
CA THR A 67 -0.74 -6.89 9.52
C THR A 67 -1.43 -6.03 10.56
N ARG A 68 -2.77 -5.95 10.50
CA ARG A 68 -3.61 -5.33 11.53
C ARG A 68 -4.69 -6.33 12.00
N PRO A 69 -5.09 -6.31 13.28
CA PRO A 69 -6.07 -7.27 13.84
C PRO A 69 -7.40 -7.30 13.08
N GLY A 70 -7.90 -6.14 12.67
CA GLY A 70 -9.13 -5.93 11.91
C GLY A 70 -8.97 -6.19 10.42
N GLY A 71 -7.95 -6.94 10.00
CA GLY A 71 -7.63 -7.22 8.60
C GLY A 71 -6.88 -6.09 7.91
N GLY A 72 -6.28 -6.41 6.77
CA GLY A 72 -5.31 -5.55 6.12
C GLY A 72 -3.89 -5.81 6.61
N GLY A 73 -2.97 -5.03 6.05
CA GLY A 73 -1.55 -5.22 6.21
C GLY A 73 -0.80 -4.55 5.07
N GLY A 74 0.44 -4.94 4.90
CA GLY A 74 1.26 -4.44 3.83
C GLY A 74 2.62 -5.10 3.79
N ILE A 75 3.35 -4.76 2.75
CA ILE A 75 4.71 -5.20 2.53
C ILE A 75 5.53 -3.97 2.20
N SER A 76 6.53 -3.68 3.02
CA SER A 76 7.54 -2.69 2.73
C SER A 76 8.78 -3.37 2.20
N ARG A 77 9.19 -3.02 0.98
CA ARG A 77 10.47 -3.47 0.42
C ARG A 77 11.41 -2.28 0.30
N VAL A 78 12.58 -2.38 0.91
CA VAL A 78 13.60 -1.32 0.87
C VAL A 78 14.94 -1.89 0.39
N LEU A 79 15.48 -1.30 -0.67
CA LEU A 79 16.87 -1.46 -1.11
C LEU A 79 17.64 -0.23 -0.62
N GLN A 80 18.78 -0.44 0.02
CA GLN A 80 19.68 0.61 0.48
C GLN A 80 21.11 0.28 0.10
N ASP A 81 21.93 1.31 -0.06
CA ASP A 81 23.37 1.18 -0.30
C ASP A 81 23.69 0.30 -1.53
N GLY A 82 22.87 0.46 -2.59
CA GLY A 82 23.07 -0.19 -3.88
C GLY A 82 24.16 0.49 -4.70
N ALA A 83 24.51 -0.10 -5.84
CA ALA A 83 25.51 0.47 -6.74
C ALA A 83 24.94 1.63 -7.59
N VAL A 84 23.64 1.60 -7.88
CA VAL A 84 22.93 2.62 -8.67
C VAL A 84 21.95 3.39 -7.79
N PHE A 85 21.27 2.71 -6.86
CA PHE A 85 20.29 3.32 -5.97
C PHE A 85 20.87 3.54 -4.58
N GLU A 86 20.90 4.81 -4.15
CA GLU A 86 21.22 5.17 -2.75
C GLU A 86 20.17 4.55 -1.84
N LYS A 87 18.90 4.69 -2.24
CA LYS A 87 17.75 4.10 -1.56
C LYS A 87 16.57 3.96 -2.51
N ALA A 88 15.95 2.79 -2.53
CA ALA A 88 14.67 2.56 -3.21
C ALA A 88 13.68 1.90 -2.25
N GLY A 89 12.45 2.38 -2.22
CA GLY A 89 11.38 1.81 -1.43
C GLY A 89 10.16 1.53 -2.30
N VAL A 90 9.62 0.32 -2.24
CA VAL A 90 8.38 -0.07 -2.91
C VAL A 90 7.47 -0.70 -1.86
N ASN A 91 6.32 -0.08 -1.60
CA ASN A 91 5.43 -0.44 -0.51
C ASN A 91 4.05 -0.82 -1.03
N ILE A 92 3.49 -1.89 -0.48
CA ILE A 92 2.09 -2.26 -0.61
C ILE A 92 1.37 -1.95 0.70
N SER A 93 0.13 -1.49 0.60
CA SER A 93 -0.76 -1.35 1.73
C SER A 93 -2.16 -1.81 1.35
N VAL A 94 -2.76 -2.63 2.20
CA VAL A 94 -4.15 -3.07 2.17
C VAL A 94 -4.75 -2.66 3.50
N VAL A 95 -5.69 -1.73 3.49
CA VAL A 95 -6.18 -1.07 4.70
C VAL A 95 -7.69 -1.17 4.73
N TYR A 96 -8.18 -1.55 5.90
CA TYR A 96 -9.59 -1.45 6.26
C TYR A 96 -9.74 -0.43 7.37
N GLY A 97 -10.85 0.28 7.37
CA GLY A 97 -11.17 1.18 8.45
C GLY A 97 -12.59 1.69 8.39
N VAL A 98 -12.86 2.64 9.27
CA VAL A 98 -14.14 3.32 9.34
C VAL A 98 -13.90 4.81 9.22
N MET A 99 -14.59 5.42 8.26
CA MET A 99 -14.49 6.84 7.96
C MET A 99 -15.64 7.60 8.63
N PRO A 100 -15.37 8.75 9.26
CA PRO A 100 -16.43 9.64 9.73
C PRO A 100 -17.22 10.20 8.54
N PRO A 101 -18.51 10.58 8.71
CA PRO A 101 -19.33 11.12 7.64
C PRO A 101 -18.70 12.32 6.92
N GLU A 102 -17.92 13.15 7.63
CA GLU A 102 -17.25 14.31 7.06
C GLU A 102 -16.14 13.95 6.07
N ALA A 103 -15.26 13.01 6.43
CA ALA A 103 -14.21 12.55 5.52
C ALA A 103 -14.81 11.78 4.33
N TYR A 104 -15.91 11.06 4.53
CA TYR A 104 -16.61 10.40 3.42
C TYR A 104 -17.20 11.40 2.42
N ARG A 105 -17.74 12.53 2.92
CA ARG A 105 -18.20 13.64 2.06
C ARG A 105 -17.06 14.26 1.27
N ALA A 106 -15.87 14.42 1.87
CA ALA A 106 -14.71 14.97 1.17
C ALA A 106 -14.14 14.02 0.09
N ALA A 107 -14.26 12.70 0.29
CA ALA A 107 -13.78 11.70 -0.65
C ALA A 107 -14.71 11.48 -1.86
N LYS A 108 -15.99 11.84 -1.78
CA LYS A 108 -16.95 11.76 -2.89
C LYS A 108 -17.04 13.07 -3.68
N ALA A 109 -17.07 12.96 -5.01
CA ALA A 109 -17.31 14.09 -5.91
C ALA A 109 -18.79 14.57 -5.94
N SER A 110 -19.75 13.76 -5.46
CA SER A 110 -21.18 14.06 -5.50
C SER A 110 -21.82 14.00 -4.10
N ALA A 111 -22.57 15.06 -3.75
CA ALA A 111 -23.24 15.24 -2.46
C ALA A 111 -24.55 14.45 -2.29
N ALA A 112 -24.94 13.64 -3.29
CA ALA A 112 -26.24 13.00 -3.35
C ALA A 112 -26.42 11.76 -2.44
N ASP A 113 -25.34 11.10 -2.01
CA ASP A 113 -25.39 9.91 -1.15
C ASP A 113 -24.91 10.23 0.27
N GLN A 114 -25.80 10.78 1.09
CA GLN A 114 -25.52 11.00 2.50
C GLN A 114 -25.85 9.74 3.29
N LYS A 115 -24.83 8.95 3.65
CA LYS A 115 -24.99 7.92 4.68
C LYS A 115 -24.86 8.57 6.04
N SER A 116 -25.89 8.45 6.87
CA SER A 116 -25.84 8.84 8.28
C SER A 116 -25.07 7.77 9.06
N GLY A 117 -23.90 8.13 9.57
CA GLY A 117 -23.10 7.28 10.45
C GLY A 117 -21.73 6.86 9.87
N PRO A 118 -20.94 6.10 10.65
CA PRO A 118 -19.60 5.68 10.25
C PRO A 118 -19.65 4.79 9.00
N VAL A 119 -18.84 5.11 7.99
CA VAL A 119 -18.84 4.37 6.72
C VAL A 119 -17.61 3.46 6.66
N PRO A 120 -17.79 2.13 6.57
CA PRO A 120 -16.65 1.23 6.38
C PRO A 120 -16.02 1.48 5.01
N PHE A 121 -14.69 1.47 4.95
CA PHE A 121 -13.95 1.60 3.70
C PHE A 121 -12.89 0.51 3.57
N PHE A 122 -12.51 0.27 2.32
CA PHE A 122 -11.37 -0.52 1.92
C PHE A 122 -10.46 0.38 1.08
N ALA A 123 -9.15 0.24 1.24
CA ALA A 123 -8.18 0.89 0.39
C ALA A 123 -6.99 -0.04 0.21
N ALA A 124 -6.67 -0.36 -1.04
CA ALA A 124 -5.44 -1.06 -1.37
C ALA A 124 -4.63 -0.24 -2.37
N GLY A 125 -3.30 -0.34 -2.30
CA GLY A 125 -2.42 0.38 -3.20
C GLY A 125 -0.97 -0.05 -3.10
N ILE A 126 -0.23 0.29 -4.16
CA ILE A 126 1.24 0.23 -4.22
C ILE A 126 1.78 1.66 -4.31
N SER A 127 2.93 1.90 -3.69
CA SER A 127 3.66 3.15 -3.77
C SER A 127 5.16 2.90 -3.90
N SER A 128 5.87 3.84 -4.50
CA SER A 128 7.32 3.76 -4.66
C SER A 128 7.97 5.12 -4.44
N VAL A 129 9.21 5.11 -3.94
CA VAL A 129 10.11 6.26 -3.86
C VAL A 129 11.51 5.75 -4.17
N ILE A 130 12.14 6.31 -5.20
CA ILE A 130 13.46 5.87 -5.67
C ILE A 130 14.41 7.06 -5.64
N HIS A 131 15.60 6.85 -5.07
CA HIS A 131 16.69 7.80 -4.98
C HIS A 131 17.95 7.16 -5.59
N GLN A 132 18.45 7.75 -6.68
CA GLN A 132 19.63 7.28 -7.38
C GLN A 132 20.91 7.93 -6.82
N LEU A 133 22.01 7.19 -6.79
CA LEU A 133 23.35 7.73 -6.53
C LEU A 133 23.74 8.59 -7.73
N LEU A 134 23.96 9.88 -7.49
CA LEU A 134 24.22 10.81 -8.57
C LEU A 134 25.70 11.08 -8.79
N LEU A 135 26.11 11.04 -10.07
CA LEU A 135 27.13 11.97 -10.56
C LEU A 135 26.61 13.07 -11.51
N PHE A 136 25.43 13.03 -12.19
CA PHE A 136 25.00 14.20 -13.00
C PHE A 136 23.51 14.50 -13.35
N LEU A 137 22.44 13.90 -12.83
CA LEU A 137 21.05 14.28 -13.23
C LEU A 137 19.97 14.41 -12.12
N SER A 138 18.91 15.18 -12.39
CA SER A 138 17.87 15.59 -11.44
C SER A 138 17.24 14.44 -10.61
N LYS A 139 17.06 14.66 -9.31
CA LYS A 139 16.36 13.73 -8.38
C LYS A 139 14.87 13.67 -8.73
N GLU A 140 14.47 12.80 -9.65
CA GLU A 140 13.06 12.57 -9.95
C GLU A 140 12.42 11.65 -8.90
N LYS A 141 11.38 12.17 -8.25
CA LYS A 141 10.59 11.45 -7.25
C LYS A 141 9.31 10.94 -7.91
N MET A 142 9.34 9.72 -8.47
CA MET A 142 8.14 9.09 -8.99
C MET A 142 7.28 8.57 -7.83
N ARG A 143 6.06 9.10 -7.68
CA ARG A 143 5.06 8.63 -6.70
C ARG A 143 3.85 8.12 -7.46
N ILE A 144 3.64 6.81 -7.46
CA ILE A 144 2.40 6.18 -7.92
C ILE A 144 1.59 5.84 -6.67
N LEU A 145 0.33 6.28 -6.60
CA LEU A 145 -0.61 5.90 -5.55
C LEU A 145 -1.94 5.52 -6.23
N ALA A 146 -2.22 4.22 -6.30
CA ALA A 146 -3.52 3.73 -6.72
C ALA A 146 -4.37 3.49 -5.47
N ILE A 147 -5.55 4.11 -5.39
CA ILE A 147 -6.52 3.89 -4.31
C ILE A 147 -7.78 3.29 -4.93
N VAL A 148 -8.13 2.07 -4.52
CA VAL A 148 -9.44 1.47 -4.82
C VAL A 148 -10.29 1.58 -3.56
N LEU A 149 -11.36 2.39 -3.61
CA LEU A 149 -12.35 2.60 -2.55
C LEU A 149 -13.50 1.59 -2.64
#